data_AF-A0A6A8G1J2-F1
#
_entry.id   AF-A0A6A8G1J2-F1
#
_cell.length_a   1.000
_cell.length_b   1.000
_cell.length_c   1.000
_cell.angle_alpha   90.00
_cell.angle_beta   90.00
_cell.angle_gamma   90.00
#
_symmetry.space_group_name_H-M   'P 1'
#
loop_
_entity.id
_entity.type
_entity.pdbx_description
1 polymer ?
#
loop_
_entity_poly.entity_id
_entity_poly.type
_entity_poly.pdbx_seq_one_letter_code
_entity_poly.pdbx_strand_id
1 'polypeptide(L)'
;MNEIKLEYDTHVSVVHYESLDSRSFKSFSKPKWSKLINKLSVPIEANYKYARGVAVYGDIKNGANDHDEIIKKHRNDVNVVYRDVIVLDYDEINDLKQLHEAISSALSNVAWFWHTSYSHRTEQARIRLYIPLNERISADDYRKYSKVLANKIGHKVDEGSYQPSRCFALPVIQKGHIFIKRVNDCPIIDVDMLEQWSKEFEQSNGSPNIKGYTRRDSAYWRDIAFGVSEGERNSTLASITGYLLRRYVDPNLVYGLVSAWASVCKPPINQSEVNNTFKSILKKDSKSS
;
A
#
# COMPACT_ATOMS: atom_id res chain seq x y z
N MET A 1 -3.58 16.19 20.22
CA MET A 1 -3.89 15.11 19.25
C MET A 1 -4.01 13.84 20.08
N ASN A 2 -5.13 13.11 19.99
CA ASN A 2 -5.30 11.90 20.80
C ASN A 2 -4.31 10.83 20.35
N GLU A 3 -3.52 10.28 21.28
CA GLU A 3 -2.62 9.16 20.99
C GLU A 3 -3.45 7.96 20.53
N ILE A 4 -3.08 7.38 19.39
CA ILE A 4 -3.61 6.10 18.92
C ILE A 4 -3.27 5.06 19.98
N LYS A 5 -4.30 4.39 20.50
CA LYS A 5 -4.21 3.21 21.33
C LYS A 5 -4.58 2.02 20.46
N LEU A 6 -3.73 0.99 20.46
CA LEU A 6 -3.94 -0.24 19.71
C LEU A 6 -4.15 -1.39 20.69
N GLU A 7 -5.06 -2.29 20.37
CA GLU A 7 -5.21 -3.56 21.08
C GLU A 7 -4.00 -4.46 20.79
N TYR A 8 -3.57 -4.52 19.52
CA TYR A 8 -2.44 -5.33 19.08
C TYR A 8 -1.18 -4.48 18.96
N ASP A 9 -0.41 -4.43 20.04
CA ASP A 9 0.79 -3.60 20.16
C ASP A 9 2.05 -4.44 20.45
N THR A 10 3.11 -4.20 19.69
CA THR A 10 4.42 -4.86 19.86
C THR A 10 5.53 -3.83 19.97
N HIS A 11 6.76 -4.25 20.29
CA HIS A 11 7.92 -3.38 20.17
C HIS A 11 8.50 -3.51 18.76
N VAL A 12 8.82 -2.38 18.16
CA VAL A 12 9.48 -2.29 16.85
C VAL A 12 10.77 -1.49 16.99
N SER A 13 11.71 -1.69 16.08
CA SER A 13 13.02 -1.04 16.15
C SER A 13 13.13 0.04 15.09
N VAL A 14 13.72 1.19 15.45
CA VAL A 14 13.87 2.33 14.54
C VAL A 14 15.27 2.88 14.63
N VAL A 15 16.02 2.76 13.53
CA VAL A 15 17.29 3.47 13.33
C VAL A 15 16.99 4.74 12.53
N HIS A 16 17.19 5.89 13.15
CA HIS A 16 16.97 7.21 12.53
C HIS A 16 18.29 7.76 11.99
N TYR A 17 18.28 8.20 10.73
CA TYR A 17 19.37 8.90 10.06
C TYR A 17 18.96 10.34 9.72
N GLU A 18 19.90 11.27 9.74
CA GLU A 18 19.64 12.69 9.47
C GLU A 18 19.32 12.96 8.00
N SER A 19 19.91 12.18 7.09
CA SER A 19 19.75 12.34 5.64
C SER A 19 19.81 10.99 4.93
N LEU A 20 19.87 11.01 3.60
CA LEU A 20 20.10 9.81 2.80
C LEU A 20 21.53 9.24 2.95
N ASP A 21 22.49 10.02 3.45
CA ASP A 21 23.85 9.52 3.71
C ASP A 21 23.79 8.31 4.66
N SER A 22 24.33 7.18 4.21
CA SER A 22 24.34 5.91 4.96
C SER A 22 25.08 5.98 6.30
N ARG A 23 25.88 7.02 6.50
CA ARG A 23 26.70 7.27 7.69
C ARG A 23 26.06 8.24 8.66
N SER A 24 24.95 8.88 8.29
CA SER A 24 24.31 9.96 9.07
C SER A 24 23.46 9.46 10.24
N PHE A 25 23.94 8.45 10.97
CA PHE A 25 23.22 7.88 12.12
C PHE A 25 22.94 8.95 13.18
N LYS A 26 21.67 9.03 13.59
CA LYS A 26 21.21 9.98 14.60
C LYS A 26 20.86 9.31 15.92
N SER A 27 19.98 8.29 15.86
CA SER A 27 19.49 7.62 17.07
C SER A 27 18.93 6.24 16.77
N PHE A 28 18.88 5.39 17.80
CA PHE A 28 18.21 4.09 17.78
C PHE A 28 17.21 4.03 18.92
N SER A 29 16.03 3.48 18.64
CA SER A 29 14.96 3.34 19.65
C SER A 29 14.15 2.08 19.40
N LYS A 30 13.48 1.59 20.45
CA LYS A 30 12.57 0.45 20.39
C LYS A 30 11.16 0.83 20.88
N PRO A 31 10.46 1.74 20.20
CA PRO A 31 9.13 2.16 20.63
C PRO A 31 8.12 1.02 20.51
N LYS A 32 6.98 1.18 21.20
CA LYS A 32 5.76 0.47 20.87
C LYS A 32 5.30 0.79 19.44
N TRP A 33 4.67 -0.16 18.76
CA TRP A 33 4.10 0.00 17.43
C TRP A 33 3.11 1.17 17.39
N SER A 34 2.25 1.28 18.42
CA SER A 34 1.35 2.41 18.62
C SER A 34 2.09 3.76 18.67
N LYS A 35 3.20 3.84 19.42
CA LYS A 35 4.05 5.05 19.51
C LYS A 35 4.70 5.39 18.17
N LEU A 36 5.15 4.39 17.40
CA LEU A 36 5.66 4.63 16.05
C LEU A 36 4.57 5.17 15.11
N ILE A 37 3.39 4.55 15.08
CA ILE A 37 2.27 5.04 14.25
C ILE A 37 1.89 6.46 14.63
N ASN A 38 1.86 6.80 15.91
CA ASN A 38 1.61 8.17 16.37
C ASN A 38 2.65 9.16 15.82
N LYS A 39 3.94 8.80 15.82
CA LYS A 39 5.01 9.63 15.26
C LYS A 39 4.90 9.81 13.74
N LEU A 40 4.55 8.74 13.02
CA LEU A 40 4.37 8.75 11.56
C LEU A 40 3.05 9.43 11.14
N SER A 41 2.06 9.43 12.03
CA SER A 41 0.75 10.05 11.82
C SER A 41 0.76 11.59 11.77
N VAL A 42 1.85 12.21 12.19
CA VAL A 42 1.98 13.67 12.31
C VAL A 42 3.13 14.12 11.41
N PRO A 43 2.86 14.54 10.17
CA PRO A 43 3.89 15.10 9.32
C PRO A 43 4.29 16.50 9.79
N ILE A 44 5.46 16.98 9.35
CA ILE A 44 5.77 18.41 9.38
C ILE A 44 5.57 19.00 7.99
N GLU A 45 5.24 20.29 7.91
CA GLU A 45 5.24 21.01 6.63
C GLU A 45 6.67 21.51 6.33
N ALA A 46 7.23 21.13 5.17
CA ALA A 46 8.51 21.62 4.70
C ALA A 46 8.65 21.46 3.18
N ASN A 47 9.49 22.29 2.55
CA ASN A 47 9.80 22.21 1.11
C ASN A 47 10.90 21.18 0.79
N TYR A 48 11.36 20.42 1.79
CA TYR A 48 12.41 19.42 1.66
C TYR A 48 11.93 18.07 2.21
N LYS A 49 11.88 17.06 1.33
CA LYS A 49 11.36 15.70 1.62
C LYS A 49 11.99 15.05 2.85
N TYR A 50 13.28 15.32 3.09
CA TYR A 50 14.03 14.71 4.18
C TYR A 50 14.25 15.67 5.35
N ALA A 51 13.41 16.69 5.52
CA ALA A 51 13.51 17.64 6.65
C ALA A 51 13.43 16.97 8.03
N ARG A 52 12.84 15.77 8.13
CA ARG A 52 12.84 14.94 9.35
C ARG A 52 13.89 13.82 9.33
N GLY A 53 14.67 13.70 8.26
CA GLY A 53 15.53 12.57 7.99
C GLY A 53 14.78 11.32 7.53
N VAL A 54 15.43 10.17 7.67
CA VAL A 54 14.95 8.87 7.19
C VAL A 54 15.10 7.81 8.27
N ALA A 55 14.34 6.73 8.16
CA ALA A 55 14.38 5.63 9.12
C ALA A 55 14.49 4.26 8.46
N VAL A 56 15.23 3.36 9.11
CA VAL A 56 15.20 1.91 8.86
C VAL A 56 14.46 1.25 10.03
N TYR A 57 13.56 0.31 9.74
CA TYR A 57 12.72 -0.34 10.74
C TYR A 57 13.24 -1.75 11.06
N GLY A 58 14.10 -1.80 12.06
CA GLY A 58 14.99 -2.91 12.37
C GLY A 58 16.22 -2.40 13.10
N ASP A 59 17.32 -3.15 13.01
CA ASP A 59 18.60 -2.73 13.55
C ASP A 59 19.75 -2.98 12.57
N ILE A 60 20.75 -2.10 12.64
CA ILE A 60 21.94 -2.06 11.80
C ILE A 60 23.15 -2.22 12.72
N LYS A 61 24.19 -2.97 12.34
CA LYS A 61 25.46 -3.03 13.09
C LYS A 61 26.37 -1.88 12.67
N ASN A 62 27.44 -1.65 13.42
CA ASN A 62 28.48 -0.75 12.95
C ASN A 62 29.15 -1.36 11.71
N GLY A 63 29.54 -0.51 10.78
CA GLY A 63 30.42 -0.88 9.67
C GLY A 63 31.78 -0.24 9.84
N ALA A 64 32.64 -0.40 8.86
CA ALA A 64 33.89 0.33 8.72
C ALA A 64 33.95 1.01 7.35
N ASN A 65 34.78 2.05 7.21
CA ASN A 65 35.20 2.56 5.91
C ASN A 65 36.48 1.85 5.43
N ASP A 66 37.01 2.26 4.29
CA ASP A 66 38.22 1.68 3.69
C ASP A 66 39.49 1.89 4.54
N HIS A 67 39.42 2.70 5.61
CA HIS A 67 40.50 2.97 6.55
C HIS A 67 40.27 2.30 7.92
N ASP A 68 39.37 1.30 7.99
CA ASP A 68 38.96 0.58 9.21
C ASP A 68 38.33 1.47 10.31
N GLU A 69 37.95 2.71 9.99
CA GLU A 69 37.27 3.58 10.94
C GLU A 69 35.82 3.14 11.13
N ILE A 70 35.42 2.94 12.38
CA ILE A 70 34.10 2.46 12.74
C ILE A 70 33.04 3.52 12.39
N ILE A 71 32.16 3.18 11.46
CA ILE A 71 30.95 3.94 11.16
C ILE A 71 29.79 3.35 11.97
N LYS A 72 29.32 4.11 12.95
CA LYS A 72 28.20 3.70 13.81
C LYS A 72 26.92 3.49 12.99
N LYS A 73 26.28 2.34 13.16
CA LYS A 73 25.03 1.96 12.45
C LYS A 73 25.11 2.23 10.93
N HIS A 74 26.23 1.88 10.29
CA HIS A 74 26.46 2.14 8.87
C HIS A 74 25.42 1.43 7.99
N ARG A 75 24.56 2.19 7.32
CA ARG A 75 23.45 1.66 6.51
C ARG A 75 23.95 0.99 5.23
N ASN A 76 24.10 -0.32 5.28
CA ASN A 76 24.44 -1.19 4.15
C ASN A 76 23.73 -2.54 4.37
N ASP A 77 23.38 -3.27 3.31
CA ASP A 77 22.68 -4.55 3.38
C ASP A 77 23.45 -5.54 4.26
N VAL A 78 24.79 -5.60 4.14
CA VAL A 78 25.66 -6.47 4.96
C VAL A 78 25.69 -6.12 6.45
N ASN A 79 25.24 -4.90 6.78
CA ASN A 79 25.18 -4.40 8.14
C ASN A 79 23.78 -4.52 8.74
N VAL A 80 22.78 -5.01 8.02
CA VAL A 80 21.47 -5.27 8.60
C VAL A 80 21.58 -6.43 9.58
N VAL A 81 21.25 -6.18 10.85
CA VAL A 81 21.20 -7.23 11.89
C VAL A 81 19.87 -7.94 11.81
N TYR A 82 18.78 -7.17 11.72
CA TYR A 82 17.43 -7.69 11.54
C TYR A 82 16.47 -6.59 11.08
N ARG A 83 15.29 -7.00 10.63
CA ARG A 83 14.11 -6.16 10.40
C ARG A 83 12.95 -6.68 11.24
N ASP A 84 12.13 -5.78 11.78
CA ASP A 84 10.91 -6.13 12.54
C ASP A 84 9.66 -5.38 12.03
N VAL A 85 9.81 -4.62 10.95
CA VAL A 85 8.72 -4.04 10.16
C VAL A 85 9.08 -4.12 8.66
N ILE A 86 8.17 -4.71 7.88
CA ILE A 86 8.23 -4.66 6.41
C ILE A 86 7.58 -3.37 5.93
N VAL A 87 8.24 -2.70 4.99
CA VAL A 87 7.75 -1.43 4.45
C VAL A 87 7.73 -1.51 2.92
N LEU A 88 6.57 -1.23 2.35
CA LEU A 88 6.34 -1.22 0.90
C LEU A 88 6.01 0.20 0.45
N ASP A 89 6.76 0.70 -0.53
CA ASP A 89 6.55 2.03 -1.12
C ASP A 89 5.76 1.88 -2.42
N TYR A 90 4.62 2.56 -2.51
CA TYR A 90 3.77 2.58 -3.69
C TYR A 90 3.84 3.96 -4.33
N ASP A 91 4.60 4.10 -5.42
CA ASP A 91 4.80 5.37 -6.14
C ASP A 91 3.90 5.52 -7.38
N GLU A 92 3.40 4.39 -7.91
CA GLU A 92 2.58 4.32 -9.13
C GLU A 92 1.18 3.78 -8.77
N ILE A 93 0.32 4.65 -8.23
CA ILE A 93 -1.05 4.30 -7.84
C ILE A 93 -2.05 5.03 -8.73
N ASN A 94 -2.79 4.26 -9.53
CA ASN A 94 -3.85 4.77 -10.39
C ASN A 94 -5.14 5.06 -9.62
N ASP A 95 -5.49 4.20 -8.66
CA ASP A 95 -6.66 4.39 -7.79
C ASP A 95 -6.30 4.03 -6.34
N LEU A 96 -6.25 5.06 -5.49
CA LEU A 96 -5.93 4.89 -4.07
C LEU A 96 -6.98 4.06 -3.33
N LYS A 97 -8.26 4.16 -3.73
CA LYS A 97 -9.33 3.37 -3.11
C LYS A 97 -9.15 1.89 -3.46
N GLN A 98 -8.86 1.59 -4.72
CA GLN A 98 -8.59 0.21 -5.16
C GLN A 98 -7.39 -0.39 -4.43
N LEU A 99 -6.27 0.34 -4.32
CA LEU A 99 -5.11 -0.14 -3.57
C LEU A 99 -5.46 -0.37 -2.09
N HIS A 100 -6.21 0.54 -1.47
CA HIS A 100 -6.64 0.38 -0.09
C HIS A 100 -7.52 -0.86 0.10
N GLU A 101 -8.46 -1.13 -0.81
CA GLU A 101 -9.28 -2.34 -0.80
C GLU A 101 -8.43 -3.61 -1.00
N ALA A 102 -7.45 -3.58 -1.90
CA ALA A 102 -6.51 -4.69 -2.10
C ALA A 102 -5.69 -4.99 -0.84
N ILE A 103 -5.12 -3.96 -0.21
CA ILE A 103 -4.39 -4.09 1.07
C ILE A 103 -5.32 -4.65 2.15
N SER A 104 -6.51 -4.05 2.32
CA SER A 104 -7.44 -4.43 3.39
C SER A 104 -7.98 -5.84 3.20
N SER A 105 -8.15 -6.31 1.97
CA SER A 105 -8.57 -7.68 1.67
C SER A 105 -7.43 -8.68 1.88
N ALA A 106 -6.25 -8.40 1.31
CA ALA A 106 -5.10 -9.30 1.37
C ALA A 106 -4.53 -9.46 2.79
N LEU A 107 -4.63 -8.40 3.60
CA LEU A 107 -4.09 -8.32 4.96
C LEU A 107 -5.20 -8.05 6.00
N SER A 108 -6.40 -8.57 5.77
CA SER A 108 -7.59 -8.29 6.59
C SER A 108 -7.45 -8.67 8.07
N ASN A 109 -6.67 -9.72 8.35
CA ASN A 109 -6.50 -10.32 9.67
C ASN A 109 -5.18 -9.93 10.36
N VAL A 110 -4.40 -9.00 9.80
CA VAL A 110 -3.11 -8.61 10.38
C VAL A 110 -2.94 -7.10 10.51
N ALA A 111 -2.13 -6.69 11.49
CA ALA A 111 -1.80 -5.29 11.72
C ALA A 111 -1.11 -4.67 10.50
N TRP A 112 -1.56 -3.47 10.12
CA TRP A 112 -0.81 -2.64 9.18
C TRP A 112 -1.15 -1.16 9.37
N PHE A 113 -0.26 -0.31 8.87
CA PHE A 113 -0.44 1.13 8.82
C PHE A 113 0.06 1.65 7.48
N TRP A 114 -0.66 2.59 6.87
CA TRP A 114 -0.10 3.34 5.75
C TRP A 114 -0.42 4.82 5.85
N HIS A 115 0.45 5.62 5.24
CA HIS A 115 0.22 7.05 5.05
C HIS A 115 0.67 7.50 3.65
N THR A 116 0.20 8.66 3.20
CA THR A 116 0.64 9.27 1.94
C THR A 116 2.09 9.74 2.02
N SER A 117 2.84 9.62 0.92
CA SER A 117 4.23 10.07 0.86
C SER A 117 4.34 11.57 0.53
N TYR A 118 5.54 12.14 0.67
CA TYR A 118 5.81 13.56 0.37
C TYR A 118 5.36 14.01 -1.03
N SER A 119 5.48 13.11 -2.02
CA SER A 119 5.16 13.40 -3.42
C SER A 119 3.71 13.07 -3.79
N HIS A 120 2.86 12.73 -2.81
CA HIS A 120 1.45 12.45 -3.07
C HIS A 120 0.72 13.66 -3.68
N ARG A 121 -0.07 13.38 -4.72
CA ARG A 121 -1.05 14.27 -5.34
C ARG A 121 -2.39 13.54 -5.49
N THR A 122 -3.49 14.28 -5.60
CA THR A 122 -4.81 13.69 -5.83
C THR A 122 -4.85 12.87 -7.12
N GLU A 123 -4.13 13.33 -8.14
CA GLU A 123 -4.04 12.72 -9.48
C GLU A 123 -2.94 11.64 -9.55
N GLN A 124 -1.97 11.67 -8.64
CA GLN A 124 -0.88 10.71 -8.58
C GLN A 124 -0.70 10.26 -7.12
N ALA A 125 -1.50 9.26 -6.75
CA ALA A 125 -1.48 8.76 -5.40
C ALA A 125 -0.15 8.06 -5.10
N ARG A 126 0.38 8.28 -3.88
CA ARG A 126 1.62 7.65 -3.41
C ARG A 126 1.50 7.37 -1.93
N ILE A 127 1.74 6.13 -1.51
CA ILE A 127 1.64 5.73 -0.11
C ILE A 127 2.82 4.88 0.31
N ARG A 128 3.04 4.83 1.63
CA ARG A 128 3.95 3.88 2.25
C ARG A 128 3.20 3.02 3.24
N LEU A 129 3.24 1.71 3.01
CA LEU A 129 2.62 0.69 3.85
C LEU A 129 3.67 0.08 4.79
N TYR A 130 3.28 -0.12 6.04
CA TYR A 130 4.08 -0.65 7.13
C TYR A 130 3.36 -1.84 7.74
N ILE A 131 4.07 -2.95 7.89
CA ILE A 131 3.55 -4.20 8.44
C ILE A 131 4.51 -4.67 9.56
N PRO A 132 4.12 -4.58 10.85
CA PRO A 132 4.95 -5.01 11.97
C PRO A 132 4.98 -6.54 12.09
N LEU A 133 6.13 -7.13 12.42
CA LEU A 133 6.31 -8.58 12.54
C LEU A 133 6.30 -9.03 14.00
N ASN A 134 5.86 -10.26 14.26
CA ASN A 134 5.87 -10.86 15.61
C ASN A 134 7.30 -11.15 16.09
N GLU A 135 8.22 -11.38 15.15
CA GLU A 135 9.63 -11.60 15.43
C GLU A 135 10.56 -10.87 14.45
N ARG A 136 11.86 -10.94 14.75
CA ARG A 136 12.92 -10.31 13.97
C ARG A 136 13.34 -11.23 12.84
N ILE A 137 13.36 -10.72 11.61
CA ILE A 137 13.78 -11.47 10.43
C ILE A 137 15.14 -11.00 9.91
N SER A 138 15.84 -11.89 9.22
CA SER A 138 17.14 -11.60 8.60
C SER A 138 17.01 -10.65 7.40
N ALA A 139 18.15 -10.22 6.85
CA ALA A 139 18.17 -9.41 5.62
C ALA A 139 17.60 -10.18 4.41
N ASP A 140 17.90 -11.47 4.30
CA ASP A 140 17.43 -12.31 3.20
C ASP A 140 15.93 -12.59 3.33
N ASP A 141 15.47 -12.88 4.55
CA ASP A 141 14.04 -13.05 4.84
C ASP A 141 13.27 -11.76 4.58
N TYR A 142 13.83 -10.60 4.92
CA TYR A 142 13.21 -9.32 4.58
C TYR A 142 13.00 -9.18 3.07
N ARG A 143 14.03 -9.50 2.28
CA ARG A 143 13.95 -9.45 0.81
C ARG A 143 12.94 -10.45 0.27
N LYS A 144 12.90 -11.67 0.82
CA LYS A 144 11.94 -12.72 0.48
C LYS A 144 10.51 -12.28 0.80
N TYR A 145 10.23 -11.95 2.05
CA TYR A 145 8.88 -11.68 2.53
C TYR A 145 8.30 -10.35 2.05
N SER A 146 9.13 -9.34 1.77
CA SER A 146 8.65 -8.11 1.13
C SER A 146 8.12 -8.37 -0.29
N LYS A 147 8.76 -9.27 -1.06
CA LYS A 147 8.23 -9.73 -2.37
C LYS A 147 6.96 -10.54 -2.22
N VAL A 148 6.91 -11.45 -1.24
CA VAL A 148 5.71 -12.25 -0.94
C VAL A 148 4.53 -11.35 -0.59
N LEU A 149 4.73 -10.32 0.24
CA LEU A 149 3.68 -9.35 0.58
C LEU A 149 3.25 -8.51 -0.62
N ALA A 150 4.20 -7.98 -1.40
CA ALA A 150 3.87 -7.24 -2.62
C ALA A 150 3.05 -8.10 -3.60
N ASN A 151 3.42 -9.38 -3.74
CA ASN A 151 2.69 -10.37 -4.52
C ASN A 151 1.29 -10.66 -3.96
N LYS A 152 1.17 -10.85 -2.63
CA LYS A 152 -0.11 -11.15 -1.97
C LYS A 152 -1.11 -9.99 -2.10
N ILE A 153 -0.64 -8.75 -1.98
CA ILE A 153 -1.45 -7.55 -2.19
C ILE A 153 -1.79 -7.39 -3.67
N GLY A 154 -0.85 -7.76 -4.53
CA GLY A 154 -1.01 -7.76 -5.98
C GLY A 154 -0.87 -6.38 -6.62
N HIS A 155 -0.15 -5.46 -6.00
CA HIS A 155 0.13 -4.15 -6.59
C HIS A 155 1.63 -3.92 -6.68
N LYS A 156 2.07 -3.30 -7.79
CA LYS A 156 3.47 -2.96 -8.01
C LYS A 156 3.95 -1.99 -6.92
N VAL A 157 5.08 -2.32 -6.32
CA VAL A 157 5.81 -1.47 -5.37
C VAL A 157 7.10 -0.98 -6.02
N ASP A 158 7.71 0.06 -5.45
CA ASP A 158 9.09 0.43 -5.78
C ASP A 158 10.04 -0.73 -5.41
N GLU A 159 10.93 -1.11 -6.33
CA GLU A 159 11.89 -2.22 -6.15
C GLU A 159 12.82 -1.99 -4.95
N GLY A 160 13.05 -0.72 -4.58
CA GLY A 160 13.79 -0.35 -3.39
C GLY A 160 13.15 -0.88 -2.09
N SER A 161 11.85 -1.21 -2.09
CA SER A 161 11.14 -1.82 -0.97
C SER A 161 11.75 -3.16 -0.56
N TYR A 162 12.33 -3.90 -1.52
CA TYR A 162 12.94 -5.21 -1.30
C TYR A 162 14.38 -5.14 -0.77
N GLN A 163 14.97 -3.95 -0.68
CA GLN A 163 16.34 -3.78 -0.21
C GLN A 163 16.38 -3.76 1.34
N PRO A 164 17.12 -4.67 1.99
CA PRO A 164 17.17 -4.77 3.46
C PRO A 164 17.66 -3.51 4.17
N SER A 165 18.61 -2.77 3.61
CA SER A 165 19.10 -1.50 4.18
C SER A 165 18.33 -0.26 3.70
N ARG A 166 17.21 -0.43 3.00
CA ARG A 166 16.38 0.69 2.55
C ARG A 166 15.89 1.50 3.75
N CYS A 167 16.21 2.79 3.74
CA CYS A 167 15.61 3.77 4.62
C CYS A 167 14.43 4.45 3.94
N PHE A 168 13.45 4.89 4.73
CA PHE A 168 12.27 5.59 4.26
C PHE A 168 12.18 6.97 4.89
N ALA A 169 11.78 7.97 4.09
CA ALA A 169 11.58 9.33 4.58
C ALA A 169 10.55 9.35 5.71
N LEU A 170 10.89 10.01 6.82
CA LEU A 170 9.91 10.30 7.86
C LEU A 170 8.89 11.33 7.33
N PRO A 171 7.63 11.32 7.80
CA PRO A 171 6.56 12.05 7.14
C PRO A 171 6.77 13.56 7.12
N VAL A 172 6.88 14.09 5.90
CA VAL A 172 6.92 15.52 5.56
C VAL A 172 5.83 15.74 4.52
N ILE A 173 5.10 16.86 4.63
CA ILE A 173 4.14 17.30 3.63
C ILE A 173 4.58 18.63 3.03
N GLN A 174 4.25 18.82 1.77
CA GLN A 174 4.38 20.12 1.12
C GLN A 174 3.20 21.01 1.50
N LYS A 175 3.41 22.33 1.50
CA LYS A 175 2.36 23.30 1.77
C LYS A 175 1.17 23.10 0.83
N GLY A 176 -0.03 22.99 1.40
CA GLY A 176 -1.28 22.78 0.64
C GLY A 176 -1.56 21.34 0.20
N HIS A 177 -0.70 20.38 0.55
CA HIS A 177 -0.93 18.97 0.25
C HIS A 177 -1.68 18.24 1.35
N ILE A 178 -2.44 17.21 0.95
CA ILE A 178 -3.25 16.40 1.86
C ILE A 178 -2.41 15.25 2.43
N PHE A 179 -2.48 15.06 3.74
CA PHE A 179 -1.96 13.89 4.41
C PHE A 179 -3.09 12.91 4.72
N ILE A 180 -3.02 11.69 4.17
CA ILE A 180 -3.99 10.63 4.44
C ILE A 180 -3.25 9.52 5.17
N LYS A 181 -3.91 8.92 6.16
CA LYS A 181 -3.42 7.75 6.88
C LYS A 181 -4.54 6.74 7.12
N ARG A 182 -4.19 5.46 7.22
CA ARG A 182 -5.08 4.37 7.64
C ARG A 182 -4.32 3.40 8.53
N VAL A 183 -5.05 2.80 9.45
CA VAL A 183 -4.55 1.80 10.41
C VAL A 183 -5.52 0.63 10.36
N ASN A 184 -4.99 -0.59 10.39
CA ASN A 184 -5.72 -1.80 10.74
C ASN A 184 -5.16 -2.35 12.03
N ASP A 185 -5.97 -2.29 13.10
CA ASP A 185 -5.62 -2.84 14.41
C ASP A 185 -6.10 -4.29 14.46
N CYS A 186 -5.18 -5.20 14.23
CA CYS A 186 -5.37 -6.65 14.13
C CYS A 186 -4.11 -7.33 14.66
N PRO A 187 -4.12 -8.67 14.87
CA PRO A 187 -2.92 -9.40 15.29
C PRO A 187 -1.67 -9.05 14.47
N ILE A 188 -0.53 -8.96 15.16
CA ILE A 188 0.77 -8.76 14.49
C ILE A 188 1.02 -9.96 13.55
N ILE A 189 1.49 -9.70 12.33
CA ILE A 189 1.70 -10.78 11.35
C ILE A 189 2.75 -11.77 11.85
N ASP A 190 2.42 -13.04 11.72
CA ASP A 190 3.30 -14.16 12.01
C ASP A 190 4.26 -14.43 10.84
N VAL A 191 5.55 -14.59 11.14
CA VAL A 191 6.55 -15.03 10.15
C VAL A 191 6.22 -16.41 9.59
N ASP A 192 5.58 -17.30 10.35
CA ASP A 192 5.10 -18.59 9.83
C ASP A 192 4.05 -18.41 8.72
N MET A 193 3.20 -17.38 8.84
CA MET A 193 2.22 -17.04 7.79
C MET A 193 2.93 -16.54 6.52
N LEU A 194 4.01 -15.76 6.66
CA LEU A 194 4.83 -15.31 5.53
C LEU A 194 5.57 -16.46 4.86
N GLU A 195 6.04 -17.44 5.64
CA GLU A 195 6.68 -18.64 5.13
C GLU A 195 5.69 -19.51 4.34
N GLN A 196 4.47 -19.69 4.86
CA GLN A 196 3.40 -20.36 4.13
C GLN A 196 3.10 -19.66 2.80
N TRP A 197 2.92 -18.34 2.81
CA TRP A 197 2.67 -17.58 1.58
C TRP A 197 3.84 -17.64 0.59
N SER A 198 5.08 -17.76 1.07
CA SER A 198 6.24 -17.97 0.20
C SER A 198 6.18 -19.31 -0.53
N LYS A 199 5.83 -20.39 0.19
CA LYS A 199 5.68 -21.73 -0.42
C LYS A 199 4.57 -21.74 -1.47
N GLU A 200 3.45 -21.09 -1.19
CA GLU A 200 2.35 -20.90 -2.15
C GLU A 200 2.81 -20.13 -3.40
N PHE A 201 3.62 -19.08 -3.22
CA PHE A 201 4.16 -18.28 -4.31
C PHE A 201 5.12 -19.08 -5.21
N GLU A 202 6.02 -19.86 -4.61
CA GLU A 202 6.95 -20.73 -5.34
C GLU A 202 6.22 -21.81 -6.16
N GLN A 203 5.18 -22.41 -5.58
CA GLN A 203 4.35 -23.43 -6.25
C GLN A 203 3.55 -22.86 -7.44
N SER A 204 3.26 -21.56 -7.43
CA SER A 204 2.63 -20.85 -8.56
C SER A 204 3.61 -20.48 -9.71
N ASN A 205 4.81 -21.09 -9.73
CA ASN A 205 5.92 -20.78 -10.64
C ASN A 205 6.36 -19.31 -10.60
N GLY A 206 6.22 -18.65 -9.44
CA GLY A 206 6.62 -17.25 -9.26
C GLY A 206 5.89 -16.27 -10.18
N SER A 207 4.78 -16.69 -10.81
CA SER A 207 3.93 -15.78 -11.59
C SER A 207 3.40 -14.74 -10.62
N PRO A 208 3.77 -13.46 -10.77
CA PRO A 208 3.32 -12.48 -9.83
C PRO A 208 1.79 -12.44 -9.86
N ASN A 209 1.16 -12.66 -8.71
CA ASN A 209 -0.24 -12.28 -8.47
C ASN A 209 -0.34 -10.75 -8.36
N ILE A 210 0.44 -10.04 -9.18
CA ILE A 210 0.23 -8.65 -9.49
C ILE A 210 -1.17 -8.66 -10.11
N LYS A 211 -2.17 -8.23 -9.31
CA LYS A 211 -3.31 -7.44 -9.80
C LYS A 211 -2.76 -6.16 -10.44
N GLY A 212 -1.92 -6.33 -11.44
CA GLY A 212 -1.81 -5.39 -12.52
C GLY A 212 -3.22 -5.21 -13.03
N TYR A 213 -3.48 -4.09 -13.65
CA TYR A 213 -4.68 -3.94 -14.43
C TYR A 213 -4.70 -5.08 -15.46
N THR A 214 -5.31 -6.20 -15.11
CA THR A 214 -5.88 -7.09 -16.08
C THR A 214 -6.89 -6.18 -16.74
N ARG A 215 -6.58 -5.78 -17.98
CA ARG A 215 -7.64 -5.43 -18.92
C ARG A 215 -8.65 -6.55 -18.73
N ARG A 216 -9.79 -6.23 -18.11
CA ARG A 216 -10.92 -7.14 -18.02
C ARG A 216 -11.13 -7.67 -19.41
N ASP A 217 -10.79 -8.93 -19.58
CA ASP A 217 -10.79 -9.57 -20.87
C ASP A 217 -12.25 -9.89 -21.23
N SER A 218 -12.45 -10.42 -22.43
CA SER A 218 -13.79 -10.77 -22.86
C SER A 218 -14.43 -11.85 -21.97
N ALA A 219 -13.65 -12.65 -21.24
CA ALA A 219 -14.18 -13.66 -20.32
C ALA A 219 -14.82 -13.00 -19.09
N TYR A 220 -14.12 -12.08 -18.43
CA TYR A 220 -14.68 -11.33 -17.31
C TYR A 220 -16.00 -10.64 -17.68
N TRP A 221 -16.07 -9.98 -18.85
CA TRP A 221 -17.29 -9.27 -19.25
C TRP A 221 -18.45 -10.22 -19.54
N ARG A 222 -18.18 -11.44 -20.04
CA ARG A 222 -19.21 -12.46 -20.25
C ARG A 222 -19.77 -12.96 -18.92
N ASP A 223 -18.92 -13.19 -17.94
CA ASP A 223 -19.34 -13.76 -16.65
C ASP A 223 -20.30 -12.84 -15.90
N ILE A 224 -20.09 -11.52 -15.99
CA ILE A 224 -20.96 -10.54 -15.34
C ILE A 224 -22.11 -10.05 -16.22
N ALA A 225 -22.21 -10.48 -17.48
CA ALA A 225 -23.14 -9.89 -18.47
C ALA A 225 -24.62 -9.99 -18.07
N PHE A 226 -24.97 -11.00 -17.25
CA PHE A 226 -26.35 -11.29 -16.84
C PHE A 226 -26.64 -10.91 -15.37
N GLY A 227 -25.89 -9.96 -14.84
CA GLY A 227 -26.03 -9.48 -13.47
C GLY A 227 -25.17 -10.25 -12.48
N VAL A 228 -25.00 -9.67 -11.28
CA VAL A 228 -24.20 -10.24 -10.18
C VAL A 228 -24.98 -10.19 -8.86
N SER A 229 -24.42 -10.80 -7.81
CA SER A 229 -25.00 -10.81 -6.47
C SER A 229 -24.79 -9.50 -5.71
N GLU A 230 -25.51 -9.31 -4.59
CA GLU A 230 -25.55 -8.08 -3.81
C GLU A 230 -24.17 -7.47 -3.49
N GLY A 231 -23.19 -8.30 -3.14
CA GLY A 231 -21.86 -7.85 -2.72
C GLY A 231 -21.05 -7.17 -3.82
N GLU A 232 -21.36 -7.42 -5.09
CA GLU A 232 -20.54 -7.00 -6.24
C GLU A 232 -21.27 -6.06 -7.21
N ARG A 233 -22.58 -5.91 -7.06
CA ARG A 233 -23.43 -5.21 -8.05
C ARG A 233 -23.08 -3.73 -8.25
N ASN A 234 -22.76 -3.01 -7.17
CA ASN A 234 -22.48 -1.57 -7.23
C ASN A 234 -21.09 -1.26 -7.81
N SER A 235 -20.07 -2.03 -7.44
CA SER A 235 -18.73 -1.91 -8.03
C SER A 235 -18.73 -2.32 -9.51
N THR A 236 -19.52 -3.33 -9.85
CA THR A 236 -19.66 -3.83 -11.22
C THR A 236 -20.43 -2.86 -12.12
N LEU A 237 -21.49 -2.22 -11.61
CA LEU A 237 -22.23 -1.16 -12.30
C LEU A 237 -21.30 -0.01 -12.70
N ALA A 238 -20.49 0.49 -11.77
CA ALA A 238 -19.52 1.55 -12.04
C ALA A 238 -18.48 1.11 -13.09
N SER A 239 -18.08 -0.16 -13.04
CA SER A 239 -17.11 -0.76 -13.95
C SER A 239 -17.61 -0.89 -15.38
N ILE A 240 -18.84 -1.38 -15.58
CA ILE A 240 -19.48 -1.49 -16.90
C ILE A 240 -19.71 -0.09 -17.47
N THR A 241 -20.21 0.84 -16.66
CA THR A 241 -20.44 2.23 -17.08
C THR A 241 -19.15 2.85 -17.63
N GLY A 242 -18.06 2.79 -16.87
CA GLY A 242 -16.78 3.34 -17.31
C GLY A 242 -16.17 2.60 -18.50
N TYR A 243 -16.41 1.30 -18.63
CA TYR A 243 -15.93 0.52 -19.77
C TYR A 243 -16.58 0.96 -21.08
N LEU A 244 -17.91 1.12 -21.10
CA LEU A 244 -18.64 1.53 -22.28
C LEU A 244 -18.30 2.97 -22.70
N LEU A 245 -18.22 3.90 -21.74
CA LEU A 245 -17.87 5.29 -22.02
C LEU A 245 -16.46 5.43 -22.63
N ARG A 246 -15.45 4.72 -22.09
CA ARG A 246 -14.10 4.68 -22.67
C ARG A 246 -14.01 4.04 -24.05
N ARG A 247 -15.07 3.36 -24.51
CA ARG A 247 -15.20 2.82 -25.87
C ARG A 247 -16.02 3.75 -26.77
N TYR A 248 -16.25 4.98 -26.33
CA TYR A 248 -16.98 6.02 -27.07
C TYR A 248 -18.44 5.63 -27.38
N VAL A 249 -19.05 4.79 -26.54
CA VAL A 249 -20.49 4.50 -26.63
C VAL A 249 -21.26 5.73 -26.14
N ASP A 250 -22.29 6.14 -26.88
CA ASP A 250 -23.12 7.30 -26.54
C ASP A 250 -23.63 7.24 -25.08
N PRO A 251 -23.52 8.32 -24.28
CA PRO A 251 -23.91 8.31 -22.88
C PRO A 251 -25.37 7.89 -22.63
N ASN A 252 -26.32 8.23 -23.50
CA ASN A 252 -27.72 7.83 -23.32
C ASN A 252 -27.88 6.33 -23.57
N LEU A 253 -27.17 5.78 -24.56
CA LEU A 253 -27.13 4.34 -24.80
C LEU A 253 -26.48 3.61 -23.62
N VAL A 254 -25.37 4.12 -23.08
CA VAL A 254 -24.74 3.57 -21.87
C VAL A 254 -25.73 3.56 -20.72
N TYR A 255 -26.42 4.67 -20.45
CA TYR A 255 -27.41 4.76 -19.38
C TYR A 255 -28.53 3.71 -19.51
N GLY A 256 -29.05 3.52 -20.73
CA GLY A 256 -30.05 2.48 -21.02
C GLY A 256 -29.51 1.07 -20.75
N LEU A 257 -28.31 0.76 -21.27
CA LEU A 257 -27.69 -0.56 -21.11
C LEU A 257 -27.40 -0.90 -19.64
N VAL A 258 -26.84 0.04 -18.88
CA VAL A 258 -26.52 -0.22 -17.46
C VAL A 258 -27.76 -0.25 -16.57
N SER A 259 -28.84 0.45 -16.95
CA SER A 259 -30.14 0.35 -16.26
C SER A 259 -30.79 -1.02 -16.49
N ALA A 260 -30.74 -1.53 -17.73
CA ALA A 260 -31.20 -2.88 -18.03
C ALA A 260 -30.38 -3.95 -17.28
N TRP A 261 -29.05 -3.82 -17.29
CA TRP A 261 -28.15 -4.72 -16.56
C TRP A 261 -28.39 -4.69 -15.04
N ALA A 262 -28.61 -3.50 -14.47
CA ALA A 262 -28.93 -3.32 -13.05
C ALA A 262 -30.21 -4.06 -12.62
N SER A 263 -31.19 -4.17 -13.54
CA SER A 263 -32.46 -4.86 -13.28
C SER A 263 -32.34 -6.39 -13.18
N VAL A 264 -31.30 -6.97 -13.79
CA VAL A 264 -31.06 -8.43 -13.77
C VAL A 264 -30.14 -8.88 -12.63
N CYS A 265 -29.59 -7.94 -11.85
CA CYS A 265 -28.82 -8.25 -10.64
C CYS A 265 -29.69 -8.87 -9.53
N LYS A 266 -29.06 -9.55 -8.56
CA LYS A 266 -29.75 -10.20 -7.44
C LYS A 266 -29.21 -9.69 -6.08
N PRO A 267 -29.94 -8.80 -5.37
CA PRO A 267 -31.19 -8.17 -5.78
C PRO A 267 -30.98 -7.09 -6.87
N PRO A 268 -32.04 -6.68 -7.59
CA PRO A 268 -31.97 -5.58 -8.55
C PRO A 268 -31.47 -4.29 -7.89
N ILE A 269 -30.75 -3.47 -8.65
CA ILE A 269 -30.30 -2.15 -8.17
C ILE A 269 -31.40 -1.13 -8.44
N ASN A 270 -31.69 -0.27 -7.46
CA ASN A 270 -32.68 0.78 -7.60
C ASN A 270 -32.26 1.83 -8.64
N GLN A 271 -33.20 2.32 -9.45
CA GLN A 271 -32.90 3.26 -10.54
C GLN A 271 -32.23 4.57 -10.06
N SER A 272 -32.55 5.03 -8.85
CA SER A 272 -31.90 6.20 -8.25
C SER A 272 -30.41 5.98 -8.00
N GLU A 273 -30.02 4.78 -7.56
CA GLU A 273 -28.63 4.37 -7.35
C GLU A 273 -27.88 4.19 -8.68
N VAL A 274 -28.58 3.67 -9.70
CA VAL A 274 -28.06 3.61 -11.07
C VAL A 274 -27.74 5.01 -11.61
N ASN A 275 -28.69 5.94 -11.48
CA ASN A 275 -28.53 7.33 -11.91
C ASN A 275 -27.36 8.04 -11.18
N ASN A 276 -27.24 7.84 -9.87
CA ASN A 276 -26.15 8.42 -9.08
C ASN A 276 -24.78 7.90 -9.52
N THR A 277 -24.68 6.58 -9.73
CA THR A 277 -23.44 5.94 -10.20
C THR A 277 -23.08 6.41 -11.60
N PHE A 278 -24.05 6.41 -12.52
CA PHE A 278 -23.84 6.86 -13.90
C PHE A 278 -23.33 8.30 -13.97
N LYS A 279 -23.99 9.24 -13.30
CA LYS A 279 -23.58 10.66 -13.27
C LYS A 279 -22.18 10.85 -12.70
N SER A 280 -21.84 10.09 -11.65
CA SER A 280 -20.51 10.12 -11.03
C SER A 280 -19.41 9.69 -12.01
N ILE A 281 -19.66 8.59 -12.76
CA ILE A 281 -18.69 8.08 -13.74
C ILE A 281 -18.62 8.98 -14.98
N LEU A 282 -19.76 9.42 -15.52
CA LEU A 282 -19.80 10.33 -16.67
C LEU A 282 -19.00 11.61 -16.40
N LYS A 283 -19.16 12.20 -15.21
CA LYS A 283 -18.39 13.38 -14.79
C LYS A 283 -16.87 13.12 -14.71
N LYS A 284 -16.45 11.91 -14.37
CA LYS A 284 -15.02 11.53 -14.35
C LYS A 284 -14.49 11.35 -15.77
N ASP A 285 -15.26 10.70 -16.63
CA ASP A 285 -14.88 10.40 -18.02
C ASP A 285 -14.72 11.68 -18.86
N SER A 286 -15.65 12.64 -18.72
CA SER A 286 -15.57 13.95 -19.39
C SER A 286 -14.41 14.84 -18.92
N LYS A 287 -13.75 14.52 -17.81
CA LYS A 287 -12.55 15.24 -17.33
C LYS A 287 -11.24 14.62 -17.83
N SER A 288 -11.32 13.40 -18.34
CA SER A 288 -10.17 12.62 -18.81
C SER A 288 -10.10 12.53 -20.34
N SER A 289 -11.06 13.14 -21.03
CA SER A 289 -11.16 13.23 -22.49
C SER A 289 -10.68 14.59 -22.99
#